data_AF-A0A0E9RFV5-F1
#
_entry.id   AF-A0A0E9RFV5-F1
#
_cell.length_a   1.000
_cell.length_b   1.000
_cell.length_c   1.000
_cell.angle_alpha   90.00
_cell.angle_beta   90.00
_cell.angle_gamma   90.00
#
_symmetry.space_group_name_H-M   'P 1'
#
loop_
_entity.id
_entity.type
_entity.pdbx_description
1 polymer ?
#
loop_
_entity_poly.entity_id
_entity_poly.type
_entity_poly.pdbx_seq_one_letter_code
_entity_poly.pdbx_strand_id
1 'polypeptide(L)' 'MTALAAKREGPQFISVVSVRGNAAVLDYCRTSVSALSGATAGILGLTGLYGFIFYF' A
#
# COMPACT_ATOMS: atom_id res chain seq x y z
N MET A 1 -18.53 -32.27 -19.96
CA MET A 1 -18.95 -32.06 -18.56
C MET A 1 -17.96 -32.77 -17.65
N THR A 2 -17.03 -32.05 -17.01
CA THR A 2 -16.34 -32.43 -15.76
C THR A 2 -15.27 -31.38 -15.45
N ALA A 3 -15.72 -30.20 -15.02
CA ALA A 3 -14.90 -29.27 -14.24
C ALA A 3 -15.83 -28.61 -13.22
N LEU A 4 -16.50 -29.44 -12.42
CA LEU A 4 -17.27 -28.98 -11.27
C LEU A 4 -16.26 -28.56 -10.20
N ALA A 5 -16.25 -27.25 -9.93
CA ALA A 5 -15.84 -26.65 -8.68
C ALA A 5 -14.61 -27.27 -8.01
N ALA A 6 -13.44 -27.14 -8.65
CA ALA A 6 -12.18 -27.25 -7.93
C ALA A 6 -12.11 -26.06 -6.96
N LYS A 7 -12.63 -26.25 -5.74
CA LYS A 7 -12.40 -25.36 -4.61
C LYS A 7 -10.89 -25.34 -4.38
N ARG A 8 -10.22 -24.39 -5.02
CA ARG A 8 -8.77 -24.23 -4.97
C ARG A 8 -8.45 -23.79 -3.55
N GLU A 9 -8.14 -24.74 -2.67
CA GLU A 9 -7.42 -24.45 -1.44
C GLU A 9 -6.20 -23.62 -1.84
N GLY A 10 -6.01 -22.47 -1.19
CA GLY A 10 -5.14 -21.40 -1.67
C GLY A 10 -3.75 -21.92 -2.07
N PRO A 11 -3.08 -21.28 -3.05
CA PRO A 11 -1.81 -21.76 -3.57
C PRO A 11 -0.81 -22.00 -2.43
N GLN A 12 -0.29 -23.22 -2.31
CA GLN A 12 0.65 -23.62 -1.25
C GLN A 12 1.95 -22.82 -1.25
N PHE A 13 2.27 -22.16 -2.37
CA PHE A 13 3.49 -21.38 -2.55
C PHE A 13 3.17 -19.96 -2.99
N ILE A 14 3.81 -18.99 -2.35
CA ILE A 14 3.74 -17.58 -2.72
C ILE A 14 4.51 -17.38 -4.03
N SER A 15 3.81 -16.88 -5.05
CA SER A 15 4.45 -16.59 -6.35
C SER A 15 5.27 -15.30 -6.26
N VAL A 16 6.46 -15.29 -6.86
CA VAL A 16 7.33 -14.10 -6.94
C VAL A 16 6.64 -12.93 -7.65
N VAL A 17 5.75 -13.23 -8.61
CA VAL A 17 4.95 -12.23 -9.33
C VAL A 17 3.99 -11.53 -8.36
N SER A 18 3.32 -12.27 -7.49
CA SER A 18 2.42 -11.70 -6.47
C SER A 18 3.18 -10.85 -5.46
N VAL A 19 4.38 -11.28 -5.03
CA VAL A 19 5.21 -10.49 -4.11
C VAL A 19 5.62 -9.16 -4.74
N ARG A 20 6.09 -9.20 -6.00
CA ARG A 20 6.47 -7.98 -6.73
C ARG A 20 5.28 -7.06 -6.99
N GLY A 21 4.12 -7.63 -7.31
CA GLY A 21 2.88 -6.87 -7.47
C GLY A 21 2.48 -6.16 -6.18
N ASN A 22 2.50 -6.87 -5.06
CA ASN A 22 2.20 -6.28 -3.75
C ASN A 22 3.22 -5.21 -3.35
N ALA A 23 4.51 -5.39 -3.65
CA ALA A 23 5.53 -4.38 -3.43
C ALA A 23 5.24 -3.08 -4.21
N ALA A 24 4.87 -3.18 -5.49
CA ALA A 24 4.51 -2.02 -6.29
C ALA A 24 3.27 -1.29 -5.74
N VAL A 25 2.28 -2.02 -5.22
CA VAL A 25 1.12 -1.44 -4.55
C VAL A 25 1.53 -0.69 -3.27
N LEU A 26 2.43 -1.28 -2.47
CA LEU A 26 2.93 -0.62 -1.27
C LEU A 26 3.68 0.69 -1.58
N ASP A 27 4.48 0.72 -2.65
CA ASP A 27 5.17 1.93 -3.10
C ASP A 27 4.19 3.04 -3.52
N TYR A 28 3.11 2.67 -4.22
CA TYR A 28 2.04 3.61 -4.56
C TYR A 28 1.33 4.15 -3.32
N CYS A 29 0.99 3.27 -2.37
CA CYS A 29 0.37 3.66 -1.10
C CYS A 29 1.29 4.62 -0.32
N ARG A 30 2.59 4.35 -0.27
CA ARG A 30 3.57 5.21 0.40
C ARG A 30 3.65 6.60 -0.24
N THR A 31 3.64 6.65 -1.57
CA THR A 31 3.62 7.92 -2.32
C THR A 31 2.35 8.70 -2.04
N SER A 32 1.20 8.01 -2.01
CA SER A 32 -0.11 8.60 -1.71
C SER A 32 -0.16 9.15 -0.28
N VAL A 33 0.33 8.38 0.70
CA VAL A 33 0.45 8.82 2.11
C VAL A 33 1.32 10.06 2.23
N SER A 34 2.42 10.12 1.47
CA SER A 34 3.30 11.28 1.46
C SER A 34 2.60 12.54 0.96
N ALA A 35 1.84 12.42 -0.13
CA ALA A 35 1.07 13.52 -0.68
C ALA A 35 -0.06 13.98 0.27
N LEU A 36 -0.81 13.03 0.84
CA LEU A 36 -1.91 13.31 1.77
C LEU A 36 -1.42 13.94 3.08
N SER A 37 -0.34 13.40 3.66
CA SER A 37 0.23 13.95 4.89
C SER A 37 0.78 15.36 4.65
N GLY A 38 1.50 15.59 3.55
CA GLY A 38 1.98 16.93 3.18
C GLY A 38 0.85 17.93 2.96
N ALA A 39 -0.22 17.52 2.26
CA ALA A 39 -1.40 18.37 2.05
C ALA A 39 -2.09 18.72 3.38
N THR A 40 -2.26 17.74 4.26
CA THR A 40 -2.94 17.93 5.55
C THR A 40 -2.10 18.79 6.50
N ALA A 41 -0.78 18.57 6.56
CA ALA A 41 0.15 19.42 7.31
C ALA A 41 0.10 20.86 6.80
N GLY A 42 0.01 21.06 5.48
CA GLY A 42 -0.18 22.37 4.85
C GLY A 42 -1.50 23.05 5.23
N ILE A 43 -2.61 22.31 5.21
CA ILE A 43 -3.94 22.83 5.60
C ILE A 43 -3.96 23.23 7.08
N LEU A 44 -3.36 22.43 7.96
CA LEU A 44 -3.28 22.71 9.38
C LEU A 44 -2.21 23.75 9.74
N GLY A 45 -1.34 24.14 8.79
CA GLY A 45 -0.23 25.06 9.02
C GLY A 45 0.90 24.48 9.88
N LEU A 46 1.02 23.15 9.96
CA LEU A 46 2.06 22.46 10.73
C LEU A 46 3.38 22.54 9.97
N THR A 47 4.33 23.34 10.47
CA THR A 47 5.66 23.55 9.87
C THR A 47 6.79 23.05 10.79
N GLY A 48 7.98 22.84 10.22
CA GLY A 48 9.16 22.40 10.97
C GLY A 48 9.00 21.01 11.59
N LEU A 49 9.34 20.86 12.87
CA LEU A 49 9.31 19.58 13.59
C LEU A 49 7.90 18.97 13.66
N TYR A 50 6.86 19.79 13.82
CA TYR A 50 5.49 19.28 13.89
C TYR A 50 5.00 18.71 12.55
N GLY A 51 5.35 19.35 11.44
CA GLY A 51 5.06 18.83 10.10
C GLY A 51 5.84 17.53 9.80
N PHE A 52 7.09 17.44 10.26
CA PHE A 52 7.89 16.23 10.13
C PHE A 52 7.31 15.05 10.94
N ILE A 53 6.94 15.29 12.21
CA ILE A 53 6.28 14.29 13.07
C ILE A 53 4.93 13.86 12.48
N PHE A 54 4.23 14.75 11.78
CA PHE A 54 2.97 14.42 11.12
C PHE A 54 3.12 13.50 9.89
N TYR A 55 4.30 13.48 9.28
CA TYR A 55 4.63 12.62 8.13
C TYR A 55 5.22 11.26 8.54
N PHE A 56 5.97 11.23 9.64
CA PHE A 56 6.67 10.04 10.14
C PHE A 56 5.72 9.02 10.78
#